data_AF-A0A944SNG8-F1
#
_entry.id   AF-A0A944SNG8-F1
#
_cell.length_a   1.000
_cell.length_b   1.000
_cell.length_c   1.000
_cell.angle_alpha   90.00
_cell.angle_beta   90.00
_cell.angle_gamma   90.00
#
_symmetry.space_group_name_H-M   'P 1'
#
loop_
_entity.id
_entity.type
_entity.pdbx_description
1 polymer ?
#
loop_
_entity_poly.entity_id
_entity_poly.type
_entity_poly.pdbx_seq_one_letter_code
_entity_poly.pdbx_strand_id
1 'polypeptide(L)'
;MSTSLHNFAFGVYPYIAGTIFLLGSWVRFDREQYTWKTDSSQLLENKMLKIGSNIFHIGIIGIFFGHALGMLLPHSWWQLITTDIQHQYIAIYSGGILGIMALIGGLLLFYRRVSNERVKAISRLRDTSIILLIVVTAGLGLNTIFDSYHHASQK
;
A
#
# COMPACT_ATOMS: atom_id res chain seq x y z
N MET A 1 -13.81 20.67 8.36
CA MET A 1 -12.42 20.97 7.96
C MET A 1 -12.37 22.40 7.48
N SER A 2 -11.41 23.23 7.92
CA SER A 2 -11.26 24.59 7.38
C SER A 2 -10.95 24.51 5.87
N THR A 3 -11.58 25.35 5.05
CA THR A 3 -11.42 25.37 3.59
C THR A 3 -9.95 25.41 3.17
N SER A 4 -9.12 26.15 3.90
CA SER A 4 -7.68 26.23 3.64
C SER A 4 -6.97 24.88 3.80
N LEU A 5 -7.33 24.09 4.82
CA LEU A 5 -6.72 22.79 5.08
C LEU A 5 -7.17 21.75 4.04
N HIS A 6 -8.42 21.83 3.59
CA HIS A 6 -8.93 21.00 2.48
C HIS A 6 -8.18 21.27 1.17
N ASN A 7 -8.06 22.55 0.80
CA ASN A 7 -7.35 22.94 -0.42
C ASN A 7 -5.86 22.56 -0.37
N PHE A 8 -5.23 22.70 0.79
CA PHE A 8 -3.85 22.25 0.96
C PHE A 8 -3.72 20.74 0.80
N ALA A 9 -4.54 19.94 1.52
CA ALA A 9 -4.41 18.50 1.58
C ALA A 9 -4.72 17.79 0.24
N PHE A 10 -5.72 18.26 -0.51
CA PHE A 10 -6.16 17.61 -1.75
C PHE A 10 -5.82 18.38 -3.01
N GLY A 11 -5.58 19.69 -2.92
CA GLY A 11 -5.25 20.53 -4.06
C GLY A 11 -3.75 20.76 -4.25
N VAL A 12 -2.97 20.91 -3.17
CA VAL A 12 -1.53 21.26 -3.26
C VAL A 12 -0.62 20.08 -2.95
N TYR A 13 -0.87 19.40 -1.82
CA TYR A 13 -0.01 18.34 -1.31
C TYR A 13 0.26 17.18 -2.28
N PRO A 14 -0.72 16.69 -3.08
CA PRO A 14 -0.47 15.61 -4.05
C PRO A 14 0.61 15.96 -5.08
N TYR A 15 0.69 17.22 -5.52
CA TYR A 15 1.70 17.68 -6.47
C TYR A 15 3.08 17.78 -5.84
N ILE A 16 3.16 18.22 -4.58
CA ILE A 16 4.42 18.23 -3.82
C ILE A 16 4.93 16.80 -3.66
N ALA A 17 4.08 15.90 -3.18
CA ALA A 17 4.42 14.49 -2.98
C ALA A 17 4.85 13.82 -4.31
N GLY A 18 4.10 14.04 -5.39
CA GLY A 18 4.41 13.50 -6.72
C GLY A 18 5.74 14.02 -7.27
N THR A 19 6.02 15.32 -7.11
CA THR A 19 7.29 15.93 -7.54
C THR A 19 8.47 15.33 -6.79
N ILE A 20 8.38 15.21 -5.45
CA ILE A 20 9.42 14.59 -4.62
C ILE A 20 9.61 13.11 -4.99
N PHE A 21 8.51 12.39 -5.21
CA PHE A 21 8.57 10.98 -5.61
C PHE A 21 9.32 10.80 -6.93
N LEU A 22 8.97 11.55 -7.98
CA LEU A 22 9.56 11.40 -9.30
C LEU A 22 11.02 11.88 -9.33
N LEU A 23 11.29 13.12 -8.89
CA LEU A 23 12.63 13.69 -8.92
C LEU A 23 13.56 12.99 -7.93
N GLY A 24 13.08 12.67 -6.74
CA GLY A 24 13.85 11.93 -5.73
C GLY A 24 14.22 10.52 -6.22
N SER A 25 13.29 9.83 -6.91
CA SER A 25 13.58 8.52 -7.51
C SER A 25 14.61 8.63 -8.63
N TRP A 26 14.47 9.62 -9.52
CA TRP A 26 15.43 9.84 -10.60
C TRP A 26 16.83 10.17 -10.07
N VAL A 27 16.95 11.17 -9.18
CA VAL A 27 18.25 11.56 -8.61
C VAL A 27 18.93 10.38 -7.90
N ARG A 28 18.16 9.57 -7.16
CA ARG A 28 18.71 8.37 -6.50
C ARG A 28 19.14 7.30 -7.50
N PHE A 29 18.42 7.13 -8.60
CA PHE A 29 18.77 6.18 -9.65
C PHE A 29 20.10 6.56 -10.33
N ASP A 30 20.31 7.84 -10.64
CA ASP A 30 21.51 8.32 -11.33
C ASP A 30 22.74 8.41 -10.40
N ARG A 31 22.56 8.89 -9.16
CA ARG A 31 23.69 9.18 -8.27
C ARG A 31 24.02 8.07 -7.27
N GLU A 32 23.03 7.26 -6.86
CA GLU A 32 23.11 6.41 -5.66
C GLU A 32 22.80 4.93 -5.97
N GLN A 33 23.32 4.41 -7.09
CA GLN A 33 23.05 3.04 -7.56
C GLN A 33 23.37 1.95 -6.53
N TYR A 34 24.43 2.10 -5.73
CA TYR A 34 24.77 1.13 -4.68
C TYR A 34 23.69 1.01 -3.59
N THR A 35 22.91 2.06 -3.37
CA THR A 35 21.79 2.05 -2.42
C THR A 35 20.50 1.52 -3.03
N TRP A 36 20.45 1.28 -4.35
CA TRP A 36 19.28 0.79 -5.07
C TRP A 36 19.21 -0.73 -5.03
N LYS A 37 18.77 -1.25 -3.87
CA LYS A 37 18.66 -2.70 -3.62
C LYS A 37 17.46 -2.99 -2.71
N THR A 38 17.07 -4.26 -2.67
CA THR A 38 15.94 -4.75 -1.86
C THR A 38 16.26 -4.89 -0.36
N ASP A 39 17.55 -4.80 0.03
CA ASP A 39 18.02 -4.95 1.42
C ASP A 39 17.42 -6.20 2.11
N SER A 40 17.51 -7.36 1.45
CA SER A 40 16.97 -8.63 1.96
C SER A 40 17.63 -9.05 3.27
N SER A 41 16.81 -9.39 4.27
CA SER A 41 17.24 -9.92 5.57
C SER A 41 17.01 -11.44 5.69
N GLN A 42 16.79 -12.13 4.57
CA GLN A 42 16.44 -13.55 4.55
C GLN A 42 17.52 -14.47 5.12
N LEU A 43 18.79 -14.12 4.95
CA LEU A 43 19.91 -14.90 5.47
C LEU A 43 19.93 -14.96 7.01
N LEU A 44 19.42 -13.92 7.68
CA LEU A 44 19.40 -13.85 9.15
C LEU A 44 18.22 -14.59 9.76
N GLU A 45 17.08 -14.56 9.09
CA GLU A 45 15.84 -15.26 9.48
C GLU A 45 14.99 -15.48 8.24
N ASN A 46 14.68 -16.75 7.95
CA ASN A 46 14.03 -17.17 6.71
C ASN A 46 12.59 -17.68 6.90
N LYS A 47 12.30 -18.32 8.02
CA LYS A 47 11.04 -19.05 8.23
C LYS A 47 9.86 -18.09 8.25
N MET A 48 9.94 -17.05 9.07
CA MET A 48 8.89 -16.05 9.19
C MET A 48 8.89 -15.10 7.99
N LEU A 49 10.08 -14.76 7.46
CA LEU A 49 10.18 -13.93 6.25
C LEU A 49 9.47 -14.56 5.05
N LYS A 50 9.64 -15.85 4.76
CA LYS A 50 9.01 -16.49 3.58
C LYS A 50 7.49 -16.37 3.60
N ILE A 51 6.89 -16.71 4.74
CA ILE A 51 5.42 -16.68 4.91
C ILE A 51 4.93 -15.24 4.87
N GLY A 52 5.53 -14.36 5.68
CA GLY A 52 5.16 -12.95 5.74
C GLY A 52 5.32 -12.22 4.41
N SER A 53 6.45 -12.44 3.74
CA SER A 53 6.78 -11.79 2.47
C SER A 53 5.82 -12.22 1.36
N ASN A 54 5.52 -13.51 1.23
CA ASN A 54 4.62 -13.98 0.17
C ASN A 54 3.20 -13.44 0.38
N ILE A 55 2.67 -13.54 1.61
CA ILE A 55 1.33 -13.05 1.93
C ILE A 55 1.24 -11.53 1.72
N PHE A 56 2.25 -10.78 2.18
CA PHE A 56 2.31 -9.33 2.00
C PHE A 56 2.38 -8.94 0.52
N HIS A 57 3.29 -9.53 -0.26
CA HIS A 57 3.51 -9.13 -1.65
C HIS A 57 2.34 -9.52 -2.56
N ILE A 58 1.75 -10.71 -2.38
CA ILE A 58 0.55 -11.09 -3.14
C ILE A 58 -0.59 -10.10 -2.85
N GLY A 59 -0.80 -9.75 -1.57
CA GLY A 59 -1.79 -8.76 -1.19
C GLY A 59 -1.52 -7.38 -1.79
N ILE A 60 -0.34 -6.80 -1.51
CA ILE A 60 -0.04 -5.41 -1.91
C ILE A 60 0.06 -5.22 -3.42
N ILE A 61 0.56 -6.21 -4.17
CA ILE A 61 0.60 -6.15 -5.64
C ILE A 61 -0.83 -6.21 -6.20
N GLY A 62 -1.67 -7.09 -5.66
CA GLY A 62 -3.08 -7.16 -6.03
C GLY A 62 -3.80 -5.83 -5.75
N ILE A 63 -3.59 -5.24 -4.58
CA ILE A 63 -4.15 -3.92 -4.21
C ILE A 63 -3.65 -2.84 -5.16
N PHE A 64 -2.36 -2.81 -5.48
CA PHE A 64 -1.76 -1.82 -6.38
C PHE A 64 -2.46 -1.84 -7.74
N PHE A 65 -2.59 -3.00 -8.37
CA PHE A 65 -3.29 -3.10 -9.65
C PHE A 65 -4.79 -2.87 -9.53
N GLY A 66 -5.43 -3.31 -8.44
CA GLY A 66 -6.83 -2.99 -8.16
C GLY A 66 -7.08 -1.47 -8.08
N HIS A 67 -6.20 -0.74 -7.40
CA HIS A 67 -6.26 0.73 -7.31
C HIS A 67 -5.96 1.41 -8.65
N ALA A 68 -4.90 0.96 -9.34
CA ALA A 68 -4.51 1.52 -10.62
C ALA A 68 -5.63 1.35 -11.66
N LEU A 69 -6.16 0.14 -11.81
CA LEU A 69 -7.25 -0.13 -12.74
C LEU A 69 -8.56 0.51 -12.28
N GLY A 70 -8.85 0.52 -10.99
CA GLY A 70 -10.07 1.12 -10.45
C GLY A 70 -10.14 2.65 -10.62
N MET A 71 -9.01 3.35 -10.49
CA MET A 71 -8.99 4.83 -10.49
C MET A 71 -8.41 5.47 -11.75
N LEU A 72 -7.49 4.81 -12.46
CA LEU A 72 -6.83 5.40 -13.63
C LEU A 72 -7.51 5.01 -14.96
N LEU A 73 -8.25 3.91 -15.00
CA LEU A 73 -9.02 3.57 -16.20
C LEU A 73 -10.18 4.56 -16.37
N PRO A 74 -10.41 5.07 -17.59
CA PRO A 74 -11.55 5.93 -17.87
C PRO A 74 -12.86 5.20 -17.59
N HIS A 75 -13.85 5.94 -17.09
CA HIS A 75 -15.18 5.42 -16.82
C HIS A 75 -15.84 4.75 -18.04
N SER A 76 -15.61 5.30 -19.24
CA SER A 76 -16.13 4.73 -20.50
C SER A 76 -15.63 3.32 -20.81
N TRP A 77 -14.42 2.96 -20.37
CA TRP A 77 -13.88 1.61 -20.56
C TRP A 77 -14.54 0.61 -19.61
N TRP A 78 -14.73 1.04 -18.37
CA TRP A 78 -15.34 0.24 -17.31
C TRP A 78 -16.82 -0.06 -17.59
N GLN A 79 -17.56 0.91 -18.13
CA GLN A 79 -18.96 0.72 -18.56
C GLN A 79 -19.16 -0.35 -19.64
N LEU A 80 -18.10 -0.73 -20.38
CA LEU A 80 -18.18 -1.83 -21.36
C LEU A 80 -18.19 -3.21 -20.69
N ILE A 81 -17.67 -3.31 -19.47
CA ILE A 81 -17.41 -4.56 -18.79
C ILE A 81 -18.44 -4.78 -17.68
N THR A 82 -18.78 -3.73 -16.92
CA THR A 82 -19.63 -3.87 -15.73
C THR A 82 -20.29 -2.54 -15.33
N THR A 83 -21.24 -2.55 -14.39
CA THR A 83 -21.96 -1.36 -13.93
C THR A 83 -21.23 -0.70 -12.75
N ASP A 84 -21.47 0.58 -12.46
CA ASP A 84 -20.78 1.31 -11.38
C ASP A 84 -20.87 0.62 -10.02
N ILE A 85 -22.04 0.07 -9.71
CA ILE A 85 -22.30 -0.69 -8.49
C ILE A 85 -21.54 -2.01 -8.47
N GLN A 86 -21.49 -2.71 -9.60
CA GLN A 86 -20.73 -3.95 -9.70
C GLN A 86 -19.22 -3.70 -9.58
N HIS A 87 -18.68 -2.63 -10.17
CA HIS A 87 -17.29 -2.20 -9.94
C HIS A 87 -17.01 -1.96 -8.46
N GLN A 88 -17.92 -1.29 -7.77
CA GLN A 88 -17.78 -1.04 -6.33
C GLN A 88 -17.77 -2.34 -5.53
N TYR A 89 -18.65 -3.31 -5.84
CA TYR A 89 -18.62 -4.63 -5.21
C TYR A 89 -17.33 -5.40 -5.52
N ILE A 90 -16.83 -5.35 -6.76
CA ILE A 90 -15.53 -5.96 -7.12
C ILE A 90 -14.43 -5.36 -6.24
N ALA A 91 -14.39 -4.02 -6.08
CA ALA A 91 -13.42 -3.35 -5.24
C ALA A 91 -13.54 -3.75 -3.76
N ILE A 92 -14.77 -3.86 -3.23
CA ILE A 92 -15.03 -4.28 -1.85
C ILE A 92 -14.54 -5.72 -1.60
N TYR A 93 -14.93 -6.68 -2.44
CA TYR A 93 -14.60 -8.09 -2.20
C TYR A 93 -13.14 -8.40 -2.51
N SER A 94 -12.66 -8.05 -3.71
CA SER A 94 -11.29 -8.33 -4.10
C SER A 94 -10.29 -7.49 -3.29
N GLY A 95 -10.57 -6.21 -3.11
CA GLY A 95 -9.76 -5.31 -2.29
C GLY A 95 -9.77 -5.69 -0.81
N GLY A 96 -10.89 -6.17 -0.27
CA GLY A 96 -10.97 -6.69 1.10
C GLY A 96 -10.08 -7.90 1.32
N ILE A 97 -10.16 -8.91 0.45
CA ILE A 97 -9.34 -10.13 0.55
C ILE A 97 -7.85 -9.78 0.44
N LEU A 98 -7.47 -9.03 -0.60
CA LEU A 98 -6.08 -8.65 -0.85
C LEU A 98 -5.54 -7.70 0.24
N GLY A 99 -6.39 -6.80 0.73
CA GLY A 99 -6.15 -5.91 1.87
C GLY A 99 -5.83 -6.66 3.15
N ILE A 100 -6.64 -7.67 3.49
CA ILE A 100 -6.41 -8.51 4.67
C ILE A 100 -5.10 -9.29 4.53
N MET A 101 -4.82 -9.85 3.35
CA MET A 101 -3.53 -10.50 3.08
C MET A 101 -2.37 -9.53 3.28
N ALA A 102 -2.41 -8.35 2.66
CA ALA A 102 -1.37 -7.33 2.82
C ALA A 102 -1.20 -6.91 4.30
N LEU A 103 -2.29 -6.72 5.03
CA LEU A 103 -2.24 -6.31 6.43
C LEU A 103 -1.64 -7.40 7.33
N ILE A 104 -2.08 -8.65 7.21
CA ILE A 104 -1.54 -9.79 7.99
C ILE A 104 -0.05 -10.00 7.67
N GLY A 105 0.31 -10.01 6.38
CA GLY A 105 1.71 -10.14 5.96
C GLY A 105 2.57 -8.99 6.48
N GLY A 106 2.06 -7.76 6.40
CA GLY A 106 2.73 -6.55 6.89
C GLY A 106 2.92 -6.56 8.40
N LEU A 107 1.90 -6.94 9.18
CA LEU A 107 1.98 -7.06 10.64
C LEU A 107 3.00 -8.12 11.06
N LEU A 108 3.02 -9.27 10.39
CA LEU A 108 3.97 -10.34 10.67
C LEU A 108 5.41 -9.89 10.35
N LEU A 109 5.63 -9.20 9.23
CA LEU A 109 6.93 -8.65 8.86
C LEU A 109 7.36 -7.49 9.78
N PHE A 110 6.42 -6.67 10.24
CA PHE A 110 6.68 -5.62 11.23
C PHE A 110 7.10 -6.23 12.56
N TYR A 111 6.31 -7.19 13.07
CA TYR A 111 6.62 -7.94 14.27
C TYR A 111 8.02 -8.55 14.16
N ARG A 112 8.34 -9.23 13.05
CA ARG A 112 9.69 -9.78 12.78
C ARG A 112 10.80 -8.77 13.03
N ARG A 113 10.63 -7.56 12.48
CA ARG A 113 11.67 -6.54 12.44
C ARG A 113 11.92 -5.95 13.82
N VAL A 114 10.91 -5.91 14.68
CA VAL A 114 11.03 -5.35 16.04
C VAL A 114 11.36 -6.40 17.11
N SER A 115 11.00 -7.68 16.90
CA SER A 115 11.16 -8.75 17.88
C SER A 115 12.39 -9.65 17.64
N ASN A 116 12.83 -9.84 16.39
CA ASN A 116 14.00 -10.67 16.11
C ASN A 116 15.30 -9.86 16.28
N GLU A 117 16.11 -10.21 17.28
CA GLU A 117 17.35 -9.51 17.62
C GLU A 117 18.32 -9.38 16.43
N ARG A 118 18.49 -10.43 15.62
CA ARG A 118 19.40 -10.43 14.46
C ARG A 118 18.94 -9.46 13.38
N VAL A 119 17.64 -9.47 13.07
CA VAL A 119 17.05 -8.58 12.06
C VAL A 119 17.03 -7.13 12.56
N LYS A 120 16.71 -6.93 13.84
CA LYS A 120 16.68 -5.60 14.47
C LYS A 120 18.06 -4.95 14.48
N ALA A 121 19.12 -5.70 14.76
CA ALA A 121 20.50 -5.20 14.81
C ALA A 121 21.00 -4.61 13.48
N ILE A 122 20.52 -5.11 12.34
CA ILE A 122 20.90 -4.61 11.01
C ILE A 122 19.87 -3.67 10.37
N SER A 123 18.69 -3.51 10.99
CA SER A 123 17.58 -2.74 10.43
C SER A 123 17.79 -1.25 10.63
N ARG A 124 17.47 -0.46 9.60
CA ARG A 124 17.45 1.00 9.71
C ARG A 124 16.09 1.46 10.23
N LEU A 125 16.04 2.62 10.88
CA LEU A 125 14.79 3.24 11.32
C LEU A 125 13.80 3.40 10.15
N ARG A 126 14.32 3.77 8.96
CA ARG A 126 13.53 3.91 7.74
C ARG A 126 12.79 2.61 7.39
N ASP A 127 13.44 1.45 7.52
CA ASP A 127 12.86 0.16 7.13
C ASP A 127 11.68 -0.20 8.03
N THR A 128 11.78 0.09 9.33
CA THR A 128 10.70 -0.12 10.31
C THR A 128 9.58 0.92 10.15
N SER A 129 9.92 2.17 9.86
CA SER A 129 8.93 3.23 9.68
C SER A 129 8.07 3.04 8.43
N ILE A 130 8.65 2.61 7.31
CA ILE A 130 7.92 2.40 6.05
C ILE A 130 6.92 1.25 6.21
N ILE A 131 7.34 0.12 6.79
CA ILE A 131 6.41 -1.00 6.99
C ILE A 131 5.28 -0.63 7.96
N LEU A 132 5.57 0.14 9.01
CA LEU A 132 4.55 0.64 9.92
C LEU A 132 3.56 1.55 9.18
N LEU A 133 4.05 2.48 8.36
CA LEU A 133 3.22 3.37 7.54
C LEU A 133 2.32 2.58 6.58
N ILE A 134 2.86 1.55 5.92
CA ILE A 134 2.08 0.68 5.02
C ILE A 134 1.01 -0.10 5.80
N VAL A 135 1.34 -0.67 6.95
CA VAL A 135 0.38 -1.39 7.81
C VAL A 135 -0.75 -0.47 8.26
N VAL A 136 -0.42 0.74 8.73
CA VAL A 136 -1.43 1.74 9.13
C VAL A 136 -2.30 2.13 7.93
N THR A 137 -1.70 2.40 6.78
CA THR A 137 -2.42 2.78 5.55
C THR A 137 -3.35 1.65 5.08
N ALA A 138 -2.88 0.39 5.10
CA ALA A 138 -3.69 -0.77 4.76
C ALA A 138 -4.86 -0.96 5.75
N GLY A 139 -4.62 -0.75 7.04
CA GLY A 139 -5.66 -0.80 8.07
C GLY A 139 -6.73 0.28 7.87
N LEU A 140 -6.32 1.51 7.55
CA LEU A 140 -7.25 2.60 7.20
C LEU A 140 -8.04 2.27 5.94
N GLY A 141 -7.39 1.76 4.89
CA GLY A 141 -8.08 1.35 3.66
C GLY A 141 -9.13 0.26 3.91
N LEU A 142 -8.82 -0.76 4.70
CA LEU A 142 -9.80 -1.79 5.08
C LEU A 142 -10.96 -1.22 5.90
N ASN A 143 -10.70 -0.23 6.77
CA ASN A 143 -11.76 0.43 7.52
C ASN A 143 -12.77 1.15 6.61
N THR A 144 -12.32 1.76 5.50
CA THR A 144 -13.24 2.42 4.55
C THR A 144 -14.18 1.47 3.80
N ILE A 145 -13.93 0.15 3.83
CA ILE A 145 -14.79 -0.83 3.17
C ILE A 145 -16.19 -0.87 3.81
N PHE A 146 -16.29 -0.65 5.13
CA PHE A 146 -17.58 -0.63 5.82
C PHE A 146 -18.49 0.49 5.28
N ASP A 147 -17.95 1.69 5.10
CA ASP A 147 -18.67 2.83 4.53
C ASP A 147 -19.00 2.62 3.05
N SER A 148 -18.07 1.99 2.32
CA SER A 148 -18.25 1.65 0.90
C SER A 148 -19.37 0.64 0.70
N TYR A 149 -19.47 -0.36 1.57
CA TYR A 149 -20.55 -1.35 1.55
C TYR A 149 -21.88 -0.70 1.90
N HIS A 150 -21.92 0.18 2.90
CA HIS A 150 -23.13 0.91 3.26
C HIS A 150 -23.67 1.72 2.08
N HIS A 151 -22.81 2.48 1.39
CA HIS A 151 -23.21 3.23 0.19
C HIS A 151 -23.67 2.33 -0.96
N ALA A 152 -23.00 1.20 -1.19
CA ALA A 152 -23.39 0.25 -2.23
C ALA A 152 -24.75 -0.43 -1.94
N SER A 153 -25.11 -0.60 -0.66
CA SER A 153 -26.37 -1.22 -0.24
C SER A 153 -27.60 -0.32 -0.33
N GLN A 154 -27.40 1.00 -0.45
CA GLN A 154 -28.46 2.01 -0.51
C GLN A 154 -28.93 2.36 -1.93
N LYS A 155 -28.22 1.87 -2.95
CA LYS A 155 -28.53 2.12 -4.37
C LYS A 155 -28.93 0.82 -5.05
#